data_AF-G2FCN9-F1
#
_entry.id   AF-G2FCN9-F1
#
_cell.length_a   1.000
_cell.length_b   1.000
_cell.length_c   1.000
_cell.angle_alpha   90.00
_cell.angle_beta   90.00
_cell.angle_gamma   90.00
#
_symmetry.space_group_name_H-M   'P 1'
#
loop_
_entity.id
_entity.type
_entity.pdbx_description
1 polymer ?
#
loop_
_entity_poly.entity_id
_entity_poly.type
_entity_poly.pdbx_seq_one_letter_code
_entity_poly.pdbx_strand_id
1 'polypeptide(L)'
;MCGYAGIIWKNGKTPEEVSSFLTCMDTMLHHRGPDDGGSYVGKGFAVAHRRLSIIDIGHGHQPMLSNDGRVGIAYNGEIYNFIEIKNELEQQGHKFQTDCDTEVFLALFMQEGEASFEKLDGMFTAFIWDFRASSDGRFYLVRDHLGVKPLYLYEDEKRFVFSSELLPLLKIDGLDLSPDANGLASYLTYRYTQAPYTLFKNIRRVEAGNYIKIYQGRNSTWRFWDLPLNENSCELSADEAAVELKRLLRESVKQKQMSDVPVGLLLSGGLDSSAIASLCADIGVSLTSFNIGFPDLNEFSYSQAVSERFSLPHFAIETSPEEIAARFERVVTAMDEPIADPACFPLHILCDYIKEQVTVVLSGEGSDEMLGGYQQYKHVLGAPPSSQRKEFNHFLDFSWYFRQRAARVIQGVPPSRLCLQRIYFEERSLLSGMLAYDLKTWLPENLMAKADKILMSHSLEGRFPFLSPKIIEFVSGLPDDYKLDSNDGKIVLRRAFERDLPKEVLTRPKMGFSVPVGDLVLEMRDRLYDLLDSGRNGVFSNLLDCNAIREDFDDHFSGRNEQPLWLWTLFVILQWQDIAFAN
;
A
#
# COMPACT_ATOMS: atom_id res chain seq x y z
N MET A 1 8.31 9.37 -7.32
CA MET A 1 8.42 8.65 -6.01
C MET A 1 9.51 9.18 -5.09
N CYS A 2 9.34 9.16 -3.77
CA CYS A 2 10.23 9.82 -2.79
C CYS A 2 10.15 9.19 -1.38
N GLY A 3 10.97 9.70 -0.44
CA GLY A 3 10.81 9.51 1.00
C GLY A 3 10.86 10.86 1.71
N TYR A 4 10.07 11.07 2.76
CA TYR A 4 10.20 12.27 3.58
C TYR A 4 9.84 12.01 5.05
N ALA A 5 10.43 12.81 5.92
CA ALA A 5 10.09 12.84 7.33
C ALA A 5 10.23 14.26 7.89
N GLY A 6 9.40 14.59 8.86
CA GLY A 6 9.43 15.91 9.49
C GLY A 6 9.00 15.89 10.94
N ILE A 7 9.33 16.98 11.63
CA ILE A 7 9.06 17.21 13.03
C ILE A 7 8.48 18.60 13.21
N ILE A 8 7.41 18.70 14.00
CA ILE A 8 6.78 19.95 14.41
C ILE A 8 6.87 20.03 15.93
N TRP A 9 7.53 21.05 16.44
CA TRP A 9 7.73 21.26 17.87
C TRP A 9 6.55 22.04 18.47
N LYS A 10 5.95 21.50 19.53
CA LYS A 10 4.93 22.19 20.35
C LYS A 10 5.59 23.21 21.28
N ASN A 11 6.75 22.86 21.81
CA ASN A 11 7.61 23.68 22.67
C ASN A 11 8.99 23.75 22.02
N GLY A 12 9.72 24.88 22.16
CA GLY A 12 10.92 25.22 21.38
C GLY A 12 11.97 24.11 21.14
N LYS A 13 12.83 24.34 20.15
CA LYS A 13 13.82 23.36 19.65
C LYS A 13 15.25 23.80 19.93
N THR A 14 16.15 22.85 20.13
CA THR A 14 17.60 23.10 20.10
C THR A 14 18.15 22.93 18.68
N PRO A 15 19.22 23.66 18.29
CA PRO A 15 19.89 23.44 17.01
C PRO A 15 20.40 22.00 16.84
N GLU A 16 20.85 21.36 17.92
CA GLU A 16 21.37 20.00 17.92
C GLU A 16 20.26 18.97 17.60
N GLU A 17 19.07 19.11 18.19
CA GLU A 17 17.92 18.26 17.87
C GLU A 17 17.52 18.37 16.40
N VAL A 18 17.55 19.59 15.82
CA VAL A 18 17.24 19.82 14.40
C VAL A 18 18.26 19.10 13.52
N SER A 19 19.55 19.29 13.78
CA SER A 19 20.63 18.73 12.96
C SER A 19 20.66 17.20 13.04
N SER A 20 20.48 16.63 14.24
CA SER A 20 20.44 15.18 14.45
C SER A 20 19.26 14.55 13.72
N PHE A 21 18.06 15.15 13.85
CA PHE A 21 16.86 14.69 13.15
C PHE A 21 17.07 14.66 11.63
N LEU A 22 17.50 15.78 11.04
CA LEU A 22 17.65 15.87 9.58
C LEU A 22 18.68 14.87 9.04
N THR A 23 19.81 14.71 9.72
CA THR A 23 20.87 13.76 9.30
C THR A 23 20.37 12.31 9.37
N CYS A 24 19.66 11.96 10.44
CA CYS A 24 19.09 10.63 10.62
C CYS A 24 18.06 10.32 9.52
N MET A 25 17.12 11.23 9.28
CA MET A 25 16.06 11.03 8.27
C MET A 25 16.62 10.99 6.85
N ASP A 26 17.61 11.83 6.53
CA ASP A 26 18.31 11.83 5.24
C ASP A 26 18.98 10.47 4.95
N THR A 27 19.58 9.86 5.97
CA THR A 27 20.22 8.53 5.84
C THR A 27 19.18 7.42 5.72
N MET A 28 18.22 7.38 6.63
CA MET A 28 17.22 6.33 6.74
C MET A 28 16.29 6.22 5.53
N LEU A 29 16.05 7.33 4.81
CA LEU A 29 15.14 7.38 3.67
C LEU A 29 15.85 7.37 2.31
N HIS A 30 17.18 7.19 2.29
CA HIS A 30 17.97 7.29 1.05
C HIS A 30 17.56 6.23 0.01
N HIS A 31 17.22 5.01 0.42
CA HIS A 31 16.79 3.95 -0.51
C HIS A 31 15.56 4.33 -1.33
N ARG A 32 14.65 5.14 -0.75
CA ARG A 32 13.45 5.64 -1.41
C ARG A 32 13.73 6.69 -2.48
N GLY A 33 14.86 7.40 -2.38
CA GLY A 33 15.15 8.53 -3.24
C GLY A 33 16.64 8.81 -3.31
N PRO A 34 17.38 8.03 -4.11
CA PRO A 34 18.83 8.13 -4.18
C PRO A 34 19.34 9.30 -5.04
N ASP A 35 18.48 9.90 -5.87
CA ASP A 35 18.92 10.83 -6.93
C ASP A 35 19.16 12.25 -6.42
N ASP A 36 18.35 12.71 -5.46
CA ASP A 36 18.42 14.06 -4.92
C ASP A 36 17.92 14.09 -3.46
N GLY A 37 18.30 15.12 -2.70
CA GLY A 37 17.92 15.26 -1.30
C GLY A 37 17.90 16.71 -0.85
N GLY A 38 16.89 17.05 -0.06
CA GLY A 38 16.71 18.41 0.45
C GLY A 38 16.19 18.43 1.87
N SER A 39 16.43 19.54 2.55
CA SER A 39 15.86 19.80 3.88
C SER A 39 15.39 21.23 4.00
N TYR A 40 14.40 21.45 4.86
CA TYR A 40 13.89 22.77 5.16
C TYR A 40 13.66 22.93 6.66
N VAL A 41 14.19 24.01 7.22
CA VAL A 41 14.00 24.38 8.63
C VAL A 41 13.17 25.66 8.70
N GLY A 42 11.90 25.50 9.06
CA GLY A 42 10.99 26.62 9.25
C GLY A 42 10.81 27.02 10.72
N LYS A 43 9.90 27.97 10.95
CA LYS A 43 9.52 28.40 12.30
C LYS A 43 8.75 27.28 13.00
N GLY A 44 9.39 26.62 13.97
CA GLY A 44 8.76 25.55 14.77
C GLY A 44 8.66 24.18 14.09
N PHE A 45 9.30 23.97 12.92
CA PHE A 45 9.34 22.65 12.27
C PHE A 45 10.62 22.45 11.44
N ALA A 46 10.87 21.21 11.05
CA ALA A 46 11.91 20.81 10.11
C ALA A 46 11.44 19.60 9.30
N VAL A 47 11.90 19.48 8.06
CA VAL A 47 11.58 18.38 7.15
C VAL A 47 12.81 17.99 6.33
N ALA A 48 13.01 16.69 6.14
CA ALA A 48 13.99 16.10 5.23
C ALA A 48 13.24 15.34 4.12
N HIS A 49 13.78 15.38 2.92
CA HIS A 49 13.21 14.77 1.73
C HIS A 49 14.29 14.10 0.88
N ARG A 50 13.95 12.95 0.31
CA ARG A 50 14.75 12.15 -0.62
C ARG A 50 13.94 11.89 -1.87
N ARG A 51 14.51 12.17 -3.04
CA ARG A 51 13.82 12.14 -4.33
C ARG A 51 14.34 11.02 -5.22
N LEU A 52 13.42 10.24 -5.78
CA LEU A 52 13.63 9.42 -6.97
C LEU A 52 13.03 10.18 -8.15
N SER A 53 13.86 10.54 -9.12
CA SER A 53 13.52 11.46 -10.20
C SER A 53 12.88 10.71 -11.36
N ILE A 54 11.57 10.87 -11.55
CA ILE A 54 10.77 10.15 -12.56
C ILE A 54 10.15 11.09 -13.61
N ILE A 55 9.72 12.28 -13.18
CA ILE A 55 9.20 13.37 -14.03
C ILE A 55 10.01 14.63 -13.72
N ASP A 56 10.40 15.36 -14.77
CA ASP A 56 11.17 16.62 -14.72
C ASP A 56 12.42 16.48 -13.83
N ILE A 57 13.34 15.64 -14.28
CA ILE A 57 14.54 15.23 -13.54
C ILE A 57 15.33 16.45 -13.02
N GLY A 58 15.37 17.55 -13.77
CA GLY A 58 16.19 18.72 -13.47
C GLY A 58 15.59 19.75 -12.50
N HIS A 59 14.26 19.85 -12.36
CA HIS A 59 13.64 21.01 -11.69
C HIS A 59 12.66 20.67 -10.56
N GLY A 60 12.36 19.39 -10.32
CA GLY A 60 11.47 18.96 -9.23
C GLY A 60 12.11 18.83 -7.85
N HIS A 61 13.12 19.64 -7.50
CA HIS A 61 13.79 19.59 -6.19
C HIS A 61 12.78 19.85 -5.05
N GLN A 62 12.91 19.10 -3.96
CA GLN A 62 12.04 19.21 -2.80
C GLN A 62 12.83 19.29 -1.49
N PRO A 63 12.30 19.94 -0.43
CA PRO A 63 10.98 20.57 -0.36
C PRO A 63 10.81 21.80 -1.26
N MET A 64 9.62 21.98 -1.85
CA MET A 64 9.31 23.07 -2.78
C MET A 64 8.59 24.21 -2.06
N LEU A 65 8.91 25.46 -2.41
CA LEU A 65 8.38 26.68 -1.80
C LEU A 65 7.59 27.51 -2.80
N SER A 66 6.59 28.25 -2.30
CA SER A 66 5.97 29.34 -3.04
C SER A 66 6.96 30.48 -3.28
N ASN A 67 6.69 31.33 -4.28
CA ASN A 67 7.56 32.47 -4.62
C ASN A 67 7.81 33.44 -3.46
N ASP A 68 6.87 33.57 -2.53
CA ASP A 68 6.98 34.40 -1.33
C ASP A 68 7.54 33.64 -0.12
N GLY A 69 7.82 32.34 -0.25
CA GLY A 69 8.32 31.45 0.80
C GLY A 69 7.34 31.17 1.94
N ARG A 70 6.08 31.61 1.83
CA ARG A 70 5.09 31.47 2.92
C ARG A 70 4.37 30.13 2.92
N VAL A 71 4.39 29.41 1.81
CA VAL A 71 3.81 28.08 1.67
C VAL A 71 4.88 27.14 1.12
N GLY A 72 4.86 25.89 1.53
CA GLY A 72 5.71 24.88 0.90
C GLY A 72 5.20 23.46 1.11
N ILE A 73 5.81 22.54 0.36
CA ILE A 73 5.39 21.14 0.26
C ILE A 73 6.62 20.22 0.27
N ALA A 74 6.49 19.11 0.98
CA ALA A 74 7.29 17.91 0.79
C ALA A 74 6.35 16.76 0.39
N TYR A 75 6.66 16.09 -0.71
CA TYR A 75 5.73 15.27 -1.47
C TYR A 75 6.36 13.93 -1.86
N ASN A 76 5.61 12.86 -1.70
CA ASN A 76 5.94 11.53 -2.20
C ASN A 76 4.74 10.97 -2.95
N GLY A 77 4.82 10.92 -4.28
CA GLY A 77 3.74 10.43 -5.10
C GLY A 77 3.91 10.73 -6.58
N GLU A 78 2.80 10.55 -7.31
CA GLU A 78 2.54 11.11 -8.65
C GLU A 78 1.08 11.61 -8.72
N ILE A 79 0.85 12.83 -9.24
CA ILE A 79 -0.49 13.35 -9.58
C ILE A 79 -0.72 13.15 -11.08
N TYR A 80 -1.54 12.19 -11.44
CA TYR A 80 -1.77 11.75 -12.82
C TYR A 80 -2.58 12.72 -13.68
N ASN A 81 -3.44 13.55 -13.06
CA ASN A 81 -4.21 14.59 -13.75
C ASN A 81 -3.56 15.99 -13.68
N PHE A 82 -2.26 16.08 -13.35
CA PHE A 82 -1.58 17.38 -13.19
C PHE A 82 -1.60 18.25 -14.46
N ILE A 83 -1.56 17.65 -15.66
CA ILE A 83 -1.64 18.38 -16.92
C ILE A 83 -2.99 19.08 -17.08
N GLU A 84 -4.09 18.42 -16.70
CA GLU A 84 -5.44 18.98 -16.73
C GLU A 84 -5.52 20.18 -15.77
N ILE A 85 -5.08 19.99 -14.53
CA ILE A 85 -5.06 21.03 -13.49
C ILE A 85 -4.14 22.20 -13.88
N LYS A 86 -2.96 21.92 -14.43
CA LYS A 86 -2.01 22.94 -14.90
C LYS A 86 -2.65 23.85 -15.95
N ASN A 87 -3.30 23.26 -16.96
CA ASN A 87 -4.01 24.02 -18.00
C ASN A 87 -5.13 24.91 -17.42
N GLU A 88 -5.89 24.40 -16.45
CA GLU A 88 -6.94 25.18 -15.77
C GLU A 88 -6.36 26.38 -15.00
N LEU A 89 -5.27 26.17 -14.27
CA LEU A 89 -4.59 27.23 -13.51
C LEU A 89 -3.91 28.27 -14.43
N GLU A 90 -3.33 27.84 -15.55
CA GLU A 90 -2.77 28.74 -16.57
C GLU A 90 -3.84 29.63 -17.21
N GLN A 91 -5.03 29.07 -17.50
CA GLN A 91 -6.17 29.85 -17.99
C GLN A 91 -6.66 30.90 -16.97
N GLN A 92 -6.42 30.65 -15.68
CA GLN A 92 -6.70 31.59 -14.60
C GLN A 92 -5.54 32.57 -14.33
N GLY A 93 -4.47 32.49 -15.13
CA GLY A 93 -3.34 33.43 -15.11
C GLY A 93 -2.16 32.99 -14.24
N HIS A 94 -2.17 31.76 -13.70
CA HIS A 94 -1.00 31.21 -13.01
C HIS A 94 0.18 31.01 -13.97
N LYS A 95 1.41 31.19 -13.48
CA LYS A 95 2.64 30.95 -14.25
C LYS A 95 3.50 29.94 -13.52
N PHE A 96 3.67 28.79 -14.15
CA PHE A 96 4.52 27.71 -13.65
C PHE A 96 5.99 27.95 -13.99
N GLN A 97 6.89 27.52 -13.11
CA GLN A 97 8.35 27.57 -13.29
C GLN A 97 8.92 26.22 -13.72
N THR A 98 8.18 25.15 -13.47
CA THR A 98 8.56 23.76 -13.72
C THR A 98 7.45 23.03 -14.48
N ASP A 99 7.78 21.85 -14.98
CA ASP A 99 6.80 20.93 -15.59
C ASP A 99 6.49 19.75 -14.67
N CYS A 100 6.80 19.87 -13.38
CA CYS A 100 6.53 18.83 -12.40
C CYS A 100 5.13 18.97 -11.78
N ASP A 101 4.57 17.82 -11.42
CA ASP A 101 3.27 17.71 -10.76
C ASP A 101 3.26 18.31 -9.34
N THR A 102 4.42 18.36 -8.67
CA THR A 102 4.60 18.94 -7.34
C THR A 102 4.26 20.44 -7.32
N GLU A 103 4.69 21.21 -8.33
CA GLU A 103 4.35 22.64 -8.43
C GLU A 103 2.86 22.83 -8.67
N VAL A 104 2.25 21.97 -9.50
CA VAL A 104 0.80 21.99 -9.75
C VAL A 104 0.01 21.73 -8.48
N PHE A 105 0.44 20.75 -7.67
CA PHE A 105 -0.20 20.48 -6.37
C PHE A 105 -0.06 21.69 -5.43
N LEU A 106 1.14 22.25 -5.29
CA LEU A 106 1.35 23.43 -4.44
C LEU A 106 0.50 24.63 -4.90
N ALA A 107 0.46 24.89 -6.21
CA ALA A 107 -0.34 25.97 -6.80
C ALA A 107 -1.85 25.78 -6.55
N LEU A 108 -2.36 24.57 -6.77
CA LEU A 108 -3.77 24.25 -6.51
C LEU A 108 -4.12 24.41 -5.03
N PHE A 109 -3.28 23.91 -4.12
CA PHE A 109 -3.47 24.10 -2.67
C PHE A 109 -3.43 25.57 -2.28
N MET A 110 -2.52 26.35 -2.87
CA MET A 110 -2.49 27.80 -2.63
C MET A 110 -3.79 28.47 -3.06
N GLN A 111 -4.43 28.01 -4.13
CA GLN A 111 -5.67 28.61 -4.60
C GLN A 111 -6.90 28.16 -3.81
N GLU A 112 -7.00 26.87 -3.48
CA GLU A 112 -8.24 26.27 -2.98
C GLU A 112 -8.16 25.74 -1.55
N GLY A 113 -6.96 25.75 -0.94
CA GLY A 113 -6.74 25.20 0.39
C GLY A 113 -7.04 23.70 0.43
N GLU A 114 -7.71 23.25 1.49
CA GLU A 114 -8.01 21.84 1.72
C GLU A 114 -8.95 21.23 0.67
N ALA A 115 -9.75 22.04 -0.03
CA ALA A 115 -10.64 21.57 -1.11
C ALA A 115 -9.85 21.06 -2.34
N SER A 116 -8.58 21.44 -2.48
CA SER A 116 -7.71 20.93 -3.54
C SER A 116 -7.54 19.41 -3.51
N PHE A 117 -7.60 18.78 -2.34
CA PHE A 117 -7.32 17.35 -2.18
C PHE A 117 -8.32 16.46 -2.93
N GLU A 118 -9.57 16.89 -3.07
CA GLU A 118 -10.64 16.17 -3.79
C GLU A 118 -10.43 16.16 -5.31
N LYS A 119 -9.59 17.06 -5.83
CA LYS A 119 -9.38 17.21 -7.29
C LYS A 119 -8.19 16.43 -7.82
N LEU A 120 -7.37 15.85 -6.94
CA LEU A 120 -6.12 15.20 -7.30
C LEU A 120 -6.36 13.72 -7.64
N ASP A 121 -6.16 13.30 -8.89
CA ASP A 121 -6.09 11.87 -9.23
C ASP A 121 -4.62 11.44 -9.15
N GLY A 122 -4.27 10.66 -8.14
CA GLY A 122 -2.87 10.32 -7.89
C GLY A 122 -2.68 9.32 -6.75
N MET A 123 -1.46 8.82 -6.66
CA MET A 123 -0.95 8.15 -5.47
C MET A 123 0.00 9.11 -4.78
N PHE A 124 -0.26 9.50 -3.55
CA PHE A 124 0.53 10.55 -2.93
C PHE A 124 0.40 10.61 -1.40
N THR A 125 1.47 11.09 -0.80
CA THR A 125 1.47 11.68 0.53
C THR A 125 2.13 13.04 0.45
N ALA A 126 1.64 14.00 1.22
CA ALA A 126 2.28 15.31 1.29
C ALA A 126 2.26 15.89 2.70
N PHE A 127 3.34 16.60 3.01
CA PHE A 127 3.43 17.54 4.11
C PHE A 127 3.42 18.96 3.54
N ILE A 128 2.37 19.73 3.85
CA ILE A 128 2.21 21.12 3.41
C ILE A 128 2.23 22.03 4.63
N TRP A 129 2.99 23.12 4.57
CA TRP A 129 2.94 24.20 5.56
C TRP A 129 2.45 25.49 4.93
N ASP A 130 1.57 26.22 5.63
CA ASP A 130 0.96 27.46 5.17
C ASP A 130 1.00 28.54 6.26
N PHE A 131 1.80 29.58 6.04
CA PHE A 131 1.93 30.75 6.91
C PHE A 131 1.12 31.97 6.43
N ARG A 132 0.27 31.84 5.40
CA ARG A 132 -0.48 32.98 4.84
C ARG A 132 -1.49 33.53 5.82
N ALA A 133 -2.23 32.63 6.49
CA ALA A 133 -3.31 32.97 7.41
C ALA A 133 -2.84 33.25 8.86
N SER A 134 -1.67 32.77 9.27
CA SER A 134 -1.18 32.93 10.64
C SER A 134 0.35 32.82 10.72
N SER A 135 0.95 33.56 11.65
CA SER A 135 2.39 33.49 11.94
C SER A 135 2.82 32.21 12.67
N ASP A 136 1.86 31.44 13.17
CA ASP A 136 2.09 30.14 13.83
C ASP A 136 2.14 28.97 12.82
N GLY A 137 1.72 29.23 11.57
CA GLY A 137 1.66 28.22 10.52
C GLY A 137 0.50 27.23 10.69
N ARG A 138 -0.04 26.75 9.57
CA ARG A 138 -0.90 25.57 9.50
C ARG A 138 -0.15 24.47 8.78
N PHE A 139 -0.22 23.26 9.31
CA PHE A 139 0.45 22.10 8.73
C PHE A 139 -0.57 21.05 8.33
N TYR A 140 -0.31 20.38 7.22
CA TYR A 140 -1.20 19.39 6.64
C TYR A 140 -0.41 18.14 6.29
N LEU A 141 -0.87 16.99 6.78
CA LEU A 141 -0.39 15.66 6.39
C LEU A 141 -1.51 14.99 5.63
N VAL A 142 -1.38 14.80 4.33
CA VAL A 142 -2.43 14.21 3.48
C VAL A 142 -1.95 12.89 2.91
N ARG A 143 -2.85 11.90 2.87
CA ARG A 143 -2.64 10.59 2.24
C ARG A 143 -3.69 10.37 1.17
N ASP A 144 -3.29 9.84 0.02
CA ASP A 144 -4.15 9.63 -1.15
C ASP A 144 -5.39 8.79 -0.86
N HIS A 145 -6.32 8.85 -1.81
CA HIS A 145 -7.63 8.20 -1.84
C HIS A 145 -7.61 6.76 -1.33
N LEU A 146 -6.63 5.97 -1.77
CA LEU A 146 -6.59 4.53 -1.57
C LEU A 146 -5.41 4.07 -0.72
N GLY A 147 -4.68 5.01 -0.12
CA GLY A 147 -3.55 4.72 0.74
C GLY A 147 -2.40 4.02 0.01
N VAL A 148 -2.22 4.29 -1.28
CA VAL A 148 -1.13 3.72 -2.09
C VAL A 148 0.22 4.09 -1.49
N LYS A 149 0.36 5.33 -1.00
CA LYS A 149 1.57 5.80 -0.31
C LYS A 149 1.41 5.74 1.21
N PRO A 150 2.40 5.21 1.95
CA PRO A 150 2.37 5.15 3.41
C PRO A 150 2.69 6.51 4.07
N LEU A 151 2.04 6.80 5.21
CA LEU A 151 2.33 7.97 6.03
C LEU A 151 2.00 7.71 7.50
N TYR A 152 2.98 7.96 8.36
CA TYR A 152 2.90 7.76 9.80
C TYR A 152 2.98 9.08 10.55
N LEU A 153 2.31 9.15 11.71
CA LEU A 153 2.35 10.29 12.61
C LEU A 153 2.48 9.81 14.05
N TYR A 154 3.57 10.21 14.70
CA TYR A 154 3.76 10.19 16.14
C TYR A 154 3.31 11.52 16.76
N GLU A 155 2.73 11.46 17.96
CA GLU A 155 2.43 12.64 18.77
C GLU A 155 2.70 12.41 20.26
N ASP A 156 3.30 13.40 20.91
CA ASP A 156 3.35 13.53 22.38
C ASP A 156 3.14 14.99 22.83
N GLU A 157 3.33 15.26 24.12
CA GLU A 157 3.19 16.61 24.72
C GLU A 157 4.17 17.65 24.16
N LYS A 158 5.27 17.21 23.52
CA LYS A 158 6.35 18.07 23.04
C LYS A 158 6.34 18.26 21.53
N ARG A 159 5.88 17.28 20.76
CA ARG A 159 6.09 17.27 19.30
C ARG A 159 5.09 16.40 18.54
N PHE A 160 5.03 16.70 17.24
CA PHE A 160 4.54 15.79 16.21
C PHE A 160 5.72 15.34 15.36
N VAL A 161 5.80 14.07 15.02
CA VAL A 161 6.83 13.55 14.10
C VAL A 161 6.16 12.67 13.07
N PHE A 162 6.46 12.86 11.80
CA PHE A 162 5.86 12.10 10.72
C PHE A 162 6.92 11.60 9.75
N SER A 163 6.61 10.52 9.06
CA SER A 163 7.52 9.87 8.11
C SER A 163 6.73 9.03 7.11
N SER A 164 7.24 8.89 5.90
CA SER A 164 6.74 7.93 4.91
C SER A 164 6.96 6.47 5.35
N GLU A 165 7.90 6.22 6.26
CA GLU A 165 8.24 4.88 6.78
C GLU A 165 8.23 4.87 8.32
N LEU A 166 7.95 3.71 8.91
CA LEU A 166 7.82 3.50 10.35
C LEU A 166 9.17 3.41 11.07
N LEU A 167 10.14 2.64 10.56
CA LEU A 167 11.48 2.46 11.14
C LEU A 167 12.20 3.80 11.40
N PRO A 168 12.17 4.81 10.50
CA PRO A 168 12.73 6.11 10.80
C PRO A 168 12.20 6.73 12.09
N LEU A 169 10.90 6.56 12.40
CA LEU A 169 10.34 7.07 13.66
C LEU A 169 10.93 6.32 14.87
N LEU A 170 11.13 5.01 14.77
CA LEU A 170 11.63 4.19 15.88
C LEU A 170 13.09 4.51 16.26
N LYS A 171 13.86 5.11 15.34
CA LYS A 171 15.24 5.55 15.58
C LYS A 171 15.36 6.95 16.17
N ILE A 172 14.24 7.62 16.48
CA ILE A 172 14.25 8.94 17.11
C ILE A 172 14.29 8.81 18.62
N ASP A 173 15.34 9.38 19.22
CA ASP A 173 15.52 9.35 20.67
C ASP A 173 14.37 10.02 21.43
N GLY A 174 13.95 9.35 22.50
CA GLY A 174 12.96 9.87 23.45
C GLY A 174 11.51 9.84 22.96
N LEU A 175 11.19 9.07 21.91
CA LEU A 175 9.78 8.73 21.62
C LEU A 175 9.29 7.65 22.60
N ASP A 176 8.04 7.76 23.04
CA ASP A 176 7.37 6.68 23.76
C ASP A 176 6.86 5.63 22.77
N LEU A 177 7.64 4.56 22.64
CA LEU A 177 7.37 3.39 21.79
C LEU A 177 6.62 2.28 22.55
N SER A 178 5.76 2.65 23.50
CA SER A 178 4.88 1.70 24.20
C SER A 178 4.05 0.87 23.21
N PRO A 179 4.05 -0.47 23.31
CA PRO A 179 3.26 -1.35 22.44
C PRO A 179 1.76 -1.06 22.49
N ASP A 180 1.10 -1.08 21.33
CA ASP A 180 -0.37 -1.07 21.25
C ASP A 180 -0.91 -2.50 21.06
N ALA A 181 -1.68 -2.94 22.05
CA ALA A 181 -2.33 -4.23 22.01
C ALA A 181 -3.38 -4.33 20.89
N ASN A 182 -4.03 -3.22 20.49
CA ASN A 182 -4.99 -3.26 19.37
C ASN A 182 -4.26 -3.44 18.03
N GLY A 183 -3.14 -2.72 17.83
CA GLY A 183 -2.28 -2.89 16.67
C GLY A 183 -1.74 -4.31 16.53
N LEU A 184 -1.29 -4.90 17.64
CA LEU A 184 -0.83 -6.29 17.66
C LEU A 184 -1.97 -7.28 17.39
N ALA A 185 -3.15 -7.08 17.96
CA ALA A 185 -4.33 -7.89 17.68
C ALA A 185 -4.73 -7.85 16.20
N SER A 186 -4.66 -6.65 15.61
CA SER A 186 -4.91 -6.43 14.18
C SER A 186 -3.90 -7.21 13.34
N TYR A 187 -2.60 -7.07 13.62
CA TYR A 187 -1.55 -7.83 12.94
C TYR A 187 -1.77 -9.35 13.01
N LEU A 188 -1.97 -9.90 14.21
CA LEU A 188 -2.15 -11.34 14.37
C LEU A 188 -3.41 -11.86 13.69
N THR A 189 -4.47 -11.06 13.61
CA THR A 189 -5.72 -11.45 12.95
C THR A 189 -5.60 -11.40 11.43
N TYR A 190 -5.00 -10.34 10.90
CA TYR A 190 -5.07 -10.02 9.47
C TYR A 190 -3.77 -10.28 8.71
N ARG A 191 -2.65 -10.50 9.40
CA ARG A 191 -1.25 -10.52 8.92
C ARG A 191 -0.66 -9.15 8.57
N TYR A 192 -1.42 -8.09 8.83
CA TYR A 192 -1.04 -6.68 8.68
C TYR A 192 -1.81 -5.86 9.72
N THR A 193 -1.33 -4.67 10.06
CA THR A 193 -2.03 -3.78 11.00
C THR A 193 -2.92 -2.80 10.23
N GLN A 194 -4.21 -2.77 10.56
CA GLN A 194 -5.17 -1.86 9.94
C GLN A 194 -5.02 -0.43 10.46
N ALA A 195 -5.06 0.55 9.56
CA ALA A 195 -5.13 1.95 9.95
C ALA A 195 -6.39 2.22 10.83
N PRO A 196 -6.33 3.16 11.78
CA PRO A 196 -5.19 4.05 12.07
C PRO A 196 -4.10 3.43 12.96
N TYR A 197 -4.22 2.16 13.34
CA TYR A 197 -3.31 1.51 14.29
C TYR A 197 -1.91 1.28 13.68
N THR A 198 -0.92 1.25 14.57
CA THR A 198 0.39 0.61 14.35
C THR A 198 0.67 -0.31 15.53
N LEU A 199 1.83 -0.95 15.60
CA LEU A 199 2.22 -1.71 16.79
C LEU A 199 2.53 -0.84 18.03
N PHE A 200 2.44 0.50 17.93
CA PHE A 200 2.79 1.44 18.99
C PHE A 200 1.64 2.41 19.31
N LYS A 201 1.42 2.71 20.59
CA LYS A 201 0.29 3.53 21.05
C LYS A 201 0.29 4.96 20.50
N ASN A 202 1.47 5.56 20.43
CA ASN A 202 1.61 6.97 20.06
C ASN A 202 1.93 7.18 18.59
N ILE A 203 2.03 6.11 17.79
CA ILE A 203 2.22 6.18 16.35
C ILE A 203 0.94 5.68 15.68
N ARG A 204 0.36 6.53 14.84
CA ARG A 204 -0.78 6.18 13.99
C ARG A 204 -0.40 6.23 12.53
N ARG A 205 -1.04 5.40 11.73
CA ARG A 205 -1.03 5.56 10.27
C ARG A 205 -2.11 6.55 9.87
N VAL A 206 -1.80 7.47 8.96
CA VAL A 206 -2.82 8.33 8.36
C VAL A 206 -3.71 7.45 7.49
N GLU A 207 -5.02 7.48 7.69
CA GLU A 207 -5.98 6.66 6.93
C GLU A 207 -6.09 7.16 5.48
N ALA A 208 -6.31 6.23 4.53
CA ALA A 208 -6.54 6.54 3.11
C ALA A 208 -7.72 7.52 2.93
N GLY A 209 -7.56 8.51 2.05
CA GLY A 209 -8.57 9.55 1.76
C GLY A 209 -8.72 10.60 2.88
N ASN A 210 -7.74 10.70 3.78
CA ASN A 210 -7.77 11.67 4.89
C ASN A 210 -6.56 12.60 4.88
N TYR A 211 -6.74 13.76 5.52
CA TYR A 211 -5.66 14.64 5.93
C TYR A 211 -5.73 14.96 7.43
N ILE A 212 -4.58 15.17 8.03
CA ILE A 212 -4.42 15.66 9.40
C ILE A 212 -3.97 17.10 9.34
N LYS A 213 -4.77 18.00 9.91
CA LYS A 213 -4.43 19.41 10.06
C LYS A 213 -3.86 19.64 11.45
N ILE A 214 -2.65 20.18 11.53
CA ILE A 214 -1.99 20.57 12.78
C ILE A 214 -1.95 22.10 12.86
N TYR A 215 -2.52 22.64 13.93
CA TYR A 215 -2.59 24.07 14.20
C TYR A 215 -2.56 24.32 15.71
N GLN A 216 -1.71 25.25 16.16
CA GLN A 216 -1.59 25.63 17.57
C GLN A 216 -1.37 24.44 18.51
N GLY A 217 -0.49 23.51 18.11
CA GLY A 217 -0.13 22.34 18.91
C GLY A 217 -1.21 21.25 18.98
N ARG A 218 -2.31 21.38 18.23
CA ARG A 218 -3.40 20.40 18.16
C ARG A 218 -3.54 19.87 16.75
N ASN A 219 -3.95 18.61 16.64
CA ASN A 219 -4.29 18.00 15.36
C ASN A 219 -5.79 17.76 15.22
N SER A 220 -6.27 17.67 13.98
CA SER A 220 -7.63 17.25 13.64
C SER A 220 -7.60 16.49 12.33
N THR A 221 -8.29 15.35 12.29
CA THR A 221 -8.38 14.50 11.09
C THR A 221 -9.64 14.85 10.31
N TRP A 222 -9.50 14.92 8.99
CA TRP A 222 -10.58 15.21 8.05
C TRP A 222 -10.52 14.21 6.91
N ARG A 223 -11.70 13.78 6.45
CA ARG A 223 -11.85 12.94 5.27
C ARG A 223 -12.19 13.81 4.08
N PHE A 224 -11.40 13.71 3.02
CA PHE A 224 -11.70 14.37 1.74
C PHE A 224 -12.23 13.37 0.71
N TRP A 225 -11.98 12.06 0.91
CA TRP A 225 -12.50 11.03 0.03
C TRP A 225 -12.88 9.75 0.80
N ASP A 226 -13.94 9.08 0.34
CA ASP A 226 -14.32 7.74 0.81
C ASP A 226 -14.96 6.94 -0.33
N LEU A 227 -15.13 5.63 -0.12
CA LEU A 227 -15.86 4.79 -1.07
C LEU A 227 -17.32 5.26 -1.19
N PRO A 228 -17.84 5.41 -2.42
CA PRO A 228 -19.21 5.85 -2.60
C PRO A 228 -20.22 4.80 -2.09
N LEU A 229 -21.35 5.30 -1.59
CA LEU A 229 -22.51 4.50 -1.16
C LEU A 229 -23.56 4.48 -2.29
N ASN A 230 -23.21 3.91 -3.44
CA ASN A 230 -24.02 3.97 -4.65
C ASN A 230 -24.25 2.58 -5.30
N GLU A 231 -24.30 1.51 -4.51
CA GLU A 231 -24.54 0.16 -5.05
C GLU A 231 -25.77 0.09 -5.94
N ASN A 232 -25.65 -0.60 -7.08
CA ASN A 232 -26.69 -0.75 -8.08
C ASN A 232 -27.23 0.58 -8.65
N SER A 233 -26.43 1.66 -8.61
CA SER A 233 -26.80 2.93 -9.26
C SER A 233 -26.51 2.96 -10.75
N CYS A 234 -25.80 1.96 -11.29
CA CYS A 234 -25.45 1.89 -12.70
C CYS A 234 -26.67 1.52 -13.56
N GLU A 235 -27.04 2.39 -14.49
CA GLU A 235 -28.13 2.14 -15.46
C GLU A 235 -27.64 1.45 -16.74
N LEU A 236 -26.34 1.21 -16.88
CA LEU A 236 -25.75 0.58 -18.06
C LEU A 236 -26.05 -0.92 -18.10
N SER A 237 -26.28 -1.44 -19.30
CA SER A 237 -26.25 -2.89 -19.53
C SER A 237 -24.84 -3.45 -19.28
N ALA A 238 -24.72 -4.75 -19.07
CA ALA A 238 -23.42 -5.40 -18.84
C ALA A 238 -22.41 -5.18 -19.98
N ASP A 239 -22.87 -5.10 -21.23
CA ASP A 239 -22.01 -4.82 -22.38
C ASP A 239 -21.55 -3.36 -22.42
N GLU A 240 -22.46 -2.41 -22.13
CA GLU A 240 -22.12 -0.98 -22.03
C GLU A 240 -21.17 -0.70 -20.86
N ALA A 241 -21.41 -1.36 -19.71
CA ALA A 241 -20.53 -1.25 -18.55
C ALA A 241 -19.12 -1.80 -18.84
N ALA A 242 -19.01 -2.88 -19.61
CA ALA A 242 -17.72 -3.43 -20.05
C ALA A 242 -16.95 -2.47 -20.97
N VAL A 243 -17.65 -1.81 -21.91
CA VAL A 243 -17.06 -0.79 -22.78
C VAL A 243 -16.56 0.40 -21.96
N GLU A 244 -17.37 0.88 -21.01
CA GLU A 244 -17.01 2.01 -20.17
C GLU A 244 -15.83 1.70 -19.23
N LEU A 245 -15.81 0.51 -18.62
CA LEU A 245 -14.68 0.04 -17.81
C LEU A 245 -13.38 0.02 -18.63
N LYS A 246 -13.43 -0.51 -19.86
CA LYS A 246 -12.26 -0.52 -20.76
C LYS A 246 -11.79 0.89 -21.09
N ARG A 247 -12.72 1.82 -21.33
CA ARG A 247 -12.41 3.23 -21.62
C ARG A 247 -11.69 3.89 -20.43
N LEU A 248 -12.23 3.74 -19.22
CA LEU A 248 -11.64 4.27 -17.99
C LEU A 248 -10.26 3.66 -17.70
N LEU A 249 -10.12 2.34 -17.86
CA LEU A 249 -8.82 1.67 -17.71
C LEU A 249 -7.80 2.17 -18.74
N ARG A 250 -8.20 2.36 -19.99
CA ARG A 250 -7.34 2.91 -21.04
C ARG A 250 -6.84 4.31 -20.69
N GLU A 251 -7.70 5.16 -20.15
CA GLU A 251 -7.31 6.51 -19.67
C GLU A 251 -6.34 6.43 -18.49
N SER A 252 -6.62 5.56 -17.51
CA SER A 252 -5.74 5.36 -16.36
C SER A 252 -4.36 4.83 -16.77
N VAL A 253 -4.28 3.87 -17.70
CA VAL A 253 -3.00 3.38 -18.26
C VAL A 253 -2.25 4.51 -18.98
N LYS A 254 -2.96 5.29 -19.81
CA LYS A 254 -2.35 6.42 -20.54
C LYS A 254 -1.76 7.46 -19.59
N GLN A 255 -2.39 7.72 -18.46
CA GLN A 255 -1.85 8.65 -17.47
C GLN A 255 -0.67 8.03 -16.68
N LYS A 256 -0.79 6.78 -16.26
CA LYS A 256 0.21 6.10 -15.43
C LYS A 256 1.45 5.66 -16.18
N GLN A 257 1.45 5.64 -17.51
CA GLN A 257 2.67 5.43 -18.30
C GLN A 257 3.50 6.72 -18.49
N MET A 258 2.99 7.91 -18.11
CA MET A 258 3.69 9.18 -18.31
C MET A 258 4.97 9.23 -17.46
N SER A 259 6.14 9.14 -18.07
CA SER A 259 7.43 9.09 -17.37
C SER A 259 8.57 9.54 -18.28
N ASP A 260 9.58 10.19 -17.71
CA ASP A 260 10.83 10.52 -18.41
C ASP A 260 11.87 9.38 -18.35
N VAL A 261 11.52 8.28 -17.67
CA VAL A 261 12.36 7.08 -17.49
C VAL A 261 11.65 5.83 -18.02
N PRO A 262 12.40 4.74 -18.32
CA PRO A 262 11.79 3.50 -18.83
C PRO A 262 10.75 2.90 -17.87
N VAL A 263 9.66 2.40 -18.46
CA VAL A 263 8.53 1.78 -17.76
C VAL A 263 8.48 0.28 -18.11
N GLY A 264 8.24 -0.56 -17.11
CA GLY A 264 8.02 -2.00 -17.25
C GLY A 264 6.61 -2.43 -16.82
N LEU A 265 6.35 -3.74 -16.90
CA LEU A 265 5.07 -4.37 -16.51
C LEU A 265 5.31 -5.64 -15.70
N LEU A 266 4.66 -5.76 -14.54
CA LEU A 266 4.56 -7.04 -13.84
C LEU A 266 3.49 -7.91 -14.52
N LEU A 267 3.94 -8.93 -15.26
CA LEU A 267 3.09 -9.75 -16.13
C LEU A 267 2.99 -11.19 -15.61
N SER A 268 1.95 -11.46 -14.83
CA SER A 268 1.61 -12.82 -14.38
C SER A 268 0.94 -13.69 -15.46
N GLY A 269 0.46 -13.09 -16.57
CA GLY A 269 -0.40 -13.79 -17.53
C GLY A 269 -1.83 -14.06 -17.00
N GLY A 270 -2.20 -13.46 -15.87
CA GLY A 270 -3.59 -13.38 -15.41
C GLY A 270 -4.39 -12.31 -16.17
N LEU A 271 -5.71 -12.28 -15.96
CA LEU A 271 -6.62 -11.34 -16.65
C LEU A 271 -6.17 -9.88 -16.52
N ASP A 272 -5.75 -9.45 -15.33
CA ASP A 272 -5.54 -8.03 -15.00
C ASP A 272 -4.26 -7.48 -15.62
N SER A 273 -3.15 -8.19 -15.44
CA SER A 273 -1.86 -7.83 -16.04
C SER A 273 -1.91 -7.95 -17.56
N SER A 274 -2.68 -8.90 -18.10
CA SER A 274 -2.89 -9.04 -19.54
C SER A 274 -3.78 -7.92 -20.11
N ALA A 275 -4.79 -7.47 -19.38
CA ALA A 275 -5.60 -6.31 -19.75
C ALA A 275 -4.73 -5.04 -19.84
N ILE A 276 -3.84 -4.83 -18.87
CA ILE A 276 -2.86 -3.72 -18.93
C ILE A 276 -1.93 -3.88 -20.14
N ALA A 277 -1.36 -5.07 -20.36
CA ALA A 277 -0.51 -5.35 -21.53
C ALA A 277 -1.22 -5.02 -22.85
N SER A 278 -2.49 -5.43 -22.99
CA SER A 278 -3.31 -5.15 -24.16
C SER A 278 -3.56 -3.66 -24.36
N LEU A 279 -3.83 -2.90 -23.28
CA LEU A 279 -4.05 -1.47 -23.36
C LEU A 279 -2.75 -0.72 -23.70
N CYS A 280 -1.62 -1.10 -23.13
CA CYS A 280 -0.31 -0.52 -23.47
C CYS A 280 0.02 -0.74 -24.96
N ALA A 281 -0.23 -1.95 -25.48
CA ALA A 281 -0.05 -2.26 -26.89
C ALA A 281 -0.97 -1.42 -27.79
N ASP A 282 -2.25 -1.24 -27.43
CA ASP A 282 -3.20 -0.38 -28.16
C ASP A 282 -2.79 1.10 -28.16
N ILE A 283 -2.19 1.58 -27.07
CA ILE A 283 -1.70 2.96 -26.97
C ILE A 283 -0.36 3.13 -27.72
N GLY A 284 0.31 2.04 -28.09
CA GLY A 284 1.60 2.04 -28.80
C GLY A 284 2.81 2.18 -27.88
N VAL A 285 2.68 1.79 -26.60
CA VAL A 285 3.79 1.78 -25.65
C VAL A 285 4.42 0.39 -25.61
N SER A 286 5.74 0.33 -25.82
CA SER A 286 6.53 -0.88 -25.65
C SER A 286 7.08 -0.92 -24.23
N LEU A 287 6.79 -2.01 -23.50
CA LEU A 287 7.21 -2.22 -22.12
C LEU A 287 8.02 -3.51 -22.02
N THR A 288 9.03 -3.52 -21.16
CA THR A 288 9.65 -4.76 -20.69
C THR A 288 8.77 -5.39 -19.63
N SER A 289 8.46 -6.67 -19.77
CA SER A 289 7.60 -7.41 -18.86
C SER A 289 8.38 -8.40 -18.00
N PHE A 290 7.97 -8.56 -16.75
CA PHE A 290 8.66 -9.37 -15.75
C PHE A 290 7.67 -10.31 -15.05
N ASN A 291 8.10 -11.54 -14.79
CA ASN A 291 7.37 -12.52 -14.00
C ASN A 291 8.35 -13.27 -13.09
N ILE A 292 7.88 -13.75 -11.95
CA ILE A 292 8.65 -14.61 -11.05
C ILE A 292 7.79 -15.74 -10.52
N GLY A 293 8.40 -16.90 -10.31
CA GLY A 293 7.74 -18.09 -9.78
C GLY A 293 8.72 -19.15 -9.31
N PHE A 294 8.18 -20.26 -8.82
CA PHE A 294 8.94 -21.43 -8.39
C PHE A 294 8.84 -22.53 -9.46
N PRO A 295 9.77 -23.52 -9.49
CA PRO A 295 9.78 -24.58 -10.49
C PRO A 295 8.40 -25.23 -10.71
N ASP A 296 7.71 -25.60 -9.63
CA ASP A 296 6.41 -26.29 -9.66
C ASP A 296 5.20 -25.37 -9.39
N LEU A 297 5.45 -24.08 -9.10
CA LEU A 297 4.43 -23.11 -8.74
C LEU A 297 4.73 -21.77 -9.44
N ASN A 298 4.35 -21.68 -10.71
CA ASN A 298 4.56 -20.49 -11.53
C ASN A 298 3.45 -20.26 -12.55
N GLU A 299 3.51 -19.09 -13.19
CA GLU A 299 2.60 -18.66 -14.25
C GLU A 299 3.32 -18.43 -15.60
N PHE A 300 4.53 -18.98 -15.77
CA PHE A 300 5.43 -18.61 -16.87
C PHE A 300 4.85 -18.90 -18.25
N SER A 301 4.17 -20.04 -18.44
CA SER A 301 3.55 -20.34 -19.73
C SER A 301 2.48 -19.32 -20.12
N TYR A 302 1.75 -18.77 -19.14
CA TYR A 302 0.70 -17.78 -19.37
C TYR A 302 1.30 -16.41 -19.67
N SER A 303 2.28 -15.97 -18.86
CA SER A 303 2.96 -14.70 -19.11
C SER A 303 3.71 -14.70 -20.44
N GLN A 304 4.32 -15.83 -20.81
CA GLN A 304 4.97 -16.04 -22.10
C GLN A 304 3.98 -15.86 -23.25
N ALA A 305 2.83 -16.55 -23.23
CA ALA A 305 1.82 -16.45 -24.28
C ALA A 305 1.31 -15.01 -24.48
N VAL A 306 1.11 -14.27 -23.38
CA VAL A 306 0.68 -12.86 -23.44
C VAL A 306 1.80 -11.96 -23.97
N SER A 307 3.03 -12.20 -23.55
CA SER A 307 4.19 -11.44 -24.04
C SER A 307 4.41 -11.63 -25.54
N GLU A 308 4.26 -12.85 -26.06
CA GLU A 308 4.36 -13.15 -27.49
C GLU A 308 3.23 -12.47 -28.28
N ARG A 309 2.00 -12.54 -27.75
CA ARG A 309 0.82 -11.94 -28.38
C ARG A 309 0.98 -10.44 -28.59
N PHE A 310 1.60 -9.74 -27.63
CA PHE A 310 1.80 -8.29 -27.65
C PHE A 310 3.24 -7.87 -27.98
N SER A 311 4.11 -8.83 -28.36
CA SER A 311 5.52 -8.59 -28.71
C SER A 311 6.30 -7.82 -27.63
N LEU A 312 6.08 -8.17 -26.36
CA LEU A 312 6.77 -7.57 -25.22
C LEU A 312 8.09 -8.30 -24.97
N PRO A 313 9.22 -7.58 -24.79
CA PRO A 313 10.38 -8.17 -24.11
C PRO A 313 9.94 -8.78 -22.77
N HIS A 314 10.33 -10.03 -22.50
CA HIS A 314 9.83 -10.78 -21.34
C HIS A 314 10.95 -11.47 -20.57
N PHE A 315 10.94 -11.30 -19.25
CA PHE A 315 11.82 -11.99 -18.31
C PHE A 315 10.98 -12.83 -17.35
N ALA A 316 11.14 -14.14 -17.41
CA ALA A 316 10.59 -15.08 -16.43
C ALA A 316 11.73 -15.54 -15.51
N ILE A 317 11.62 -15.23 -14.22
CA ILE A 317 12.65 -15.47 -13.21
C ILE A 317 12.20 -16.60 -12.30
N GLU A 318 13.02 -17.61 -12.13
CA GLU A 318 12.77 -18.70 -11.20
C GLU A 318 13.44 -18.41 -9.85
N THR A 319 12.78 -18.75 -8.74
CA THR A 319 13.33 -18.66 -7.39
C THR A 319 13.03 -19.92 -6.57
N SER A 320 13.56 -19.99 -5.34
CA SER A 320 13.52 -21.17 -4.47
C SER A 320 13.24 -20.79 -3.00
N PRO A 321 12.70 -21.73 -2.19
CA PRO A 321 12.55 -21.53 -0.74
C PRO A 321 13.86 -21.13 -0.05
N GLU A 322 14.99 -21.70 -0.47
CA GLU A 322 16.32 -21.44 0.08
C GLU A 322 16.77 -20.00 -0.20
N GLU A 323 16.52 -19.49 -1.42
CA GLU A 323 16.84 -18.10 -1.76
C GLU A 323 15.99 -17.11 -0.94
N ILE A 324 14.72 -17.45 -0.69
CA ILE A 324 13.84 -16.66 0.18
C ILE A 324 14.36 -16.67 1.62
N ALA A 325 14.68 -17.84 2.16
CA ALA A 325 15.20 -17.99 3.52
C ALA A 325 16.49 -17.18 3.72
N ALA A 326 17.38 -17.19 2.73
CA ALA A 326 18.63 -16.42 2.74
C ALA A 326 18.41 -14.90 2.74
N ARG A 327 17.31 -14.42 2.13
CA ARG A 327 16.98 -12.99 2.04
C ARG A 327 16.06 -12.51 3.17
N PHE A 328 15.72 -13.39 4.12
CA PHE A 328 14.57 -13.15 4.98
C PHE A 328 14.67 -11.84 5.78
N GLU A 329 15.79 -11.60 6.43
CA GLU A 329 16.04 -10.38 7.22
C GLU A 329 16.02 -9.12 6.37
N ARG A 330 16.58 -9.18 5.15
CA ARG A 330 16.62 -8.06 4.21
C ARG A 330 15.21 -7.68 3.76
N VAL A 331 14.36 -8.67 3.47
CA VAL A 331 12.96 -8.42 3.09
C VAL A 331 12.14 -7.87 4.26
N VAL A 332 12.30 -8.42 5.46
CA VAL A 332 11.60 -7.91 6.65
C VAL A 332 12.05 -6.47 6.99
N THR A 333 13.33 -6.14 6.78
CA THR A 333 13.83 -4.77 6.90
C THR A 333 13.22 -3.86 5.83
N ALA A 334 13.23 -4.29 4.57
CA ALA A 334 12.66 -3.55 3.44
C ALA A 334 11.16 -3.31 3.59
N MET A 335 10.44 -4.23 4.23
CA MET A 335 9.02 -4.06 4.54
C MET A 335 8.74 -2.97 5.56
N ASP A 336 9.74 -2.47 6.32
CA ASP A 336 9.65 -1.35 7.27
C ASP A 336 8.69 -1.56 8.48
N GLU A 337 7.64 -2.35 8.32
CA GLU A 337 6.72 -2.78 9.37
C GLU A 337 6.42 -4.27 9.17
N PRO A 338 5.89 -4.96 10.20
CA PRO A 338 5.60 -6.36 10.05
C PRO A 338 4.32 -6.52 9.23
N ILE A 339 4.48 -7.03 8.01
CA ILE A 339 3.42 -7.50 7.13
C ILE A 339 3.78 -8.92 6.69
N ALA A 340 2.98 -9.89 7.10
CA ALA A 340 3.22 -11.31 6.86
C ALA A 340 2.55 -11.81 5.57
N ASP A 341 2.65 -11.05 4.49
CA ASP A 341 2.33 -11.50 3.13
C ASP A 341 3.57 -12.17 2.51
N PRO A 342 3.59 -13.50 2.33
CA PRO A 342 4.73 -14.21 1.75
C PRO A 342 5.15 -13.69 0.36
N ALA A 343 4.24 -13.05 -0.39
CA ALA A 343 4.53 -12.55 -1.72
C ALA A 343 5.56 -11.39 -1.73
N CYS A 344 5.86 -10.77 -0.58
CA CYS A 344 6.88 -9.72 -0.52
C CYS A 344 8.31 -10.24 -0.82
N PHE A 345 8.58 -11.52 -0.56
CA PHE A 345 9.89 -12.13 -0.78
C PHE A 345 10.22 -12.35 -2.26
N PRO A 346 9.39 -13.08 -3.05
CA PRO A 346 9.65 -13.20 -4.48
C PRO A 346 9.52 -11.85 -5.21
N LEU A 347 8.66 -10.93 -4.75
CA LEU A 347 8.65 -9.56 -5.28
C LEU A 347 9.99 -8.85 -5.06
N HIS A 348 10.59 -8.97 -3.88
CA HIS A 348 11.91 -8.41 -3.60
C HIS A 348 12.99 -9.00 -4.51
N ILE A 349 12.95 -10.32 -4.77
CA ILE A 349 13.89 -10.97 -5.68
C ILE A 349 13.70 -10.43 -7.11
N LEU A 350 12.45 -10.31 -7.55
CA LEU A 350 12.10 -9.76 -8.86
C LEU A 350 12.63 -8.32 -9.03
N CYS A 351 12.61 -7.50 -7.97
CA CYS A 351 13.10 -6.13 -8.00
C CYS A 351 14.58 -6.02 -8.37
N ASP A 352 15.42 -7.00 -8.01
CA ASP A 352 16.84 -7.00 -8.41
C ASP A 352 17.00 -7.06 -9.94
N TYR A 353 16.09 -7.75 -10.63
CA TYR A 353 16.09 -7.85 -12.09
C TYR A 353 15.41 -6.65 -12.76
N ILE A 354 14.31 -6.15 -12.16
CA ILE A 354 13.57 -5.00 -12.70
C ILE A 354 14.46 -3.76 -12.75
N LYS A 355 15.18 -3.45 -11.66
CA LYS A 355 15.98 -2.22 -11.53
C LYS A 355 17.14 -2.14 -12.54
N GLU A 356 17.54 -3.25 -13.13
CA GLU A 356 18.57 -3.27 -14.18
C GLU A 356 18.03 -2.75 -15.53
N GLN A 357 16.70 -2.67 -15.68
CA GLN A 357 16.04 -2.42 -16.96
C GLN A 357 15.14 -1.17 -16.92
N VAL A 358 14.44 -0.93 -15.81
CA VAL A 358 13.42 0.11 -15.68
C VAL A 358 13.40 0.71 -14.28
N THR A 359 12.84 1.92 -14.14
CA THR A 359 12.65 2.60 -12.85
C THR A 359 11.19 2.58 -12.40
N VAL A 360 10.26 2.44 -13.35
CA VAL A 360 8.81 2.42 -13.09
C VAL A 360 8.24 1.09 -13.56
N VAL A 361 7.31 0.51 -12.79
CA VAL A 361 6.57 -0.70 -13.19
C VAL A 361 5.07 -0.53 -13.03
N LEU A 362 4.32 -0.95 -14.06
CA LEU A 362 2.88 -1.08 -13.99
C LEU A 362 2.50 -2.43 -13.36
N SER A 363 1.42 -2.44 -12.57
CA SER A 363 0.88 -3.66 -11.97
C SER A 363 -0.64 -3.70 -12.00
N GLY A 364 -1.20 -4.91 -12.09
CA GLY A 364 -2.64 -5.18 -12.10
C GLY A 364 -3.32 -5.22 -10.72
N GLU A 365 -2.59 -4.91 -9.64
CA GLU A 365 -3.13 -4.86 -8.28
C GLU A 365 -4.33 -3.91 -8.18
N GLY A 366 -5.27 -4.24 -7.29
CA GLY A 366 -6.52 -3.51 -7.11
C GLY A 366 -7.70 -4.13 -7.85
N SER A 367 -7.46 -4.87 -8.94
CA SER A 367 -8.54 -5.46 -9.74
C SER A 367 -9.33 -6.53 -8.98
N ASP A 368 -8.66 -7.37 -8.19
CA ASP A 368 -9.32 -8.46 -7.46
C ASP A 368 -10.25 -7.91 -6.36
N GLU A 369 -9.82 -6.86 -5.65
CA GLU A 369 -10.53 -6.24 -4.53
C GLU A 369 -11.79 -5.49 -4.95
N MET A 370 -11.82 -4.94 -6.18
CA MET A 370 -12.98 -4.20 -6.68
C MET A 370 -13.97 -5.05 -7.49
N LEU A 371 -13.51 -6.16 -8.09
CA LEU A 371 -14.29 -6.95 -9.04
C LEU A 371 -14.49 -8.41 -8.61
N GLY A 372 -14.21 -8.75 -7.34
CA GLY A 372 -14.50 -10.08 -6.80
C GLY A 372 -13.58 -11.16 -7.38
N GLY A 373 -12.28 -10.91 -7.43
CA GLY A 373 -11.33 -11.82 -8.07
C GLY A 373 -10.88 -13.02 -7.25
N TYR A 374 -10.91 -12.91 -5.92
CA TYR A 374 -10.45 -13.95 -5.02
C TYR A 374 -11.48 -15.07 -4.83
N GLN A 375 -11.00 -16.32 -4.81
CA GLN A 375 -11.84 -17.49 -4.49
C GLN A 375 -12.50 -17.40 -3.12
N GLN A 376 -11.89 -16.64 -2.21
CA GLN A 376 -12.41 -16.38 -0.87
C GLN A 376 -13.80 -15.75 -0.89
N TYR A 377 -14.08 -14.83 -1.83
CA TYR A 377 -15.41 -14.21 -1.93
C TYR A 377 -16.48 -15.25 -2.22
N LYS A 378 -16.21 -16.16 -3.17
CA LYS A 378 -17.11 -17.28 -3.50
C LYS A 378 -17.28 -18.22 -2.32
N HIS A 379 -16.20 -18.51 -1.60
CA HIS A 379 -16.25 -19.36 -0.41
C HIS A 379 -17.17 -18.77 0.67
N VAL A 380 -17.06 -17.47 0.96
CA VAL A 380 -17.90 -16.79 1.96
C VAL A 380 -19.37 -16.73 1.50
N LEU A 381 -19.62 -16.41 0.23
CA LEU A 381 -20.97 -16.36 -0.34
C LEU A 381 -21.67 -17.73 -0.34
N GLY A 382 -20.91 -18.81 -0.52
CA GLY A 382 -21.41 -20.19 -0.48
C GLY A 382 -21.55 -20.79 0.92
N ALA A 383 -21.04 -20.13 1.97
CA ALA A 383 -21.06 -20.65 3.33
C ALA A 383 -22.46 -20.56 3.99
N PRO A 384 -22.81 -21.45 4.94
CA PRO A 384 -24.13 -21.47 5.57
C PRO A 384 -24.45 -20.16 6.31
N PRO A 385 -25.68 -19.62 6.24
CA PRO A 385 -26.01 -18.34 6.87
C PRO A 385 -25.85 -18.40 8.40
N SER A 386 -25.05 -17.49 8.96
CA SER A 386 -24.88 -17.35 10.42
C SER A 386 -26.15 -16.80 11.10
N SER A 387 -26.30 -16.81 12.44
CA SER A 387 -27.56 -16.44 13.13
C SER A 387 -27.59 -15.06 13.82
N GLN A 388 -26.46 -14.36 13.95
CA GLN A 388 -26.36 -13.06 14.66
C GLN A 388 -25.80 -11.97 13.75
N ARG A 389 -26.47 -10.82 13.55
CA ARG A 389 -25.97 -9.60 12.86
C ARG A 389 -24.76 -9.90 11.93
N LYS A 390 -25.11 -10.56 10.80
CA LYS A 390 -24.48 -11.79 10.32
C LYS A 390 -23.26 -11.60 9.43
N GLU A 391 -23.30 -10.64 8.54
CA GLU A 391 -22.45 -10.65 7.35
C GLU A 391 -20.98 -10.38 7.66
N PHE A 392 -20.68 -9.39 8.52
CA PHE A 392 -19.30 -9.09 8.87
C PHE A 392 -18.61 -10.24 9.65
N ASN A 393 -19.30 -10.80 10.67
CA ASN A 393 -18.75 -11.93 11.40
C ASN A 393 -18.65 -13.17 10.51
N HIS A 394 -19.66 -13.41 9.67
CA HIS A 394 -19.65 -14.49 8.67
C HIS A 394 -18.45 -14.35 7.74
N PHE A 395 -18.19 -13.15 7.22
CA PHE A 395 -16.99 -12.87 6.45
C PHE A 395 -15.72 -13.19 7.23
N LEU A 396 -15.56 -12.66 8.46
CA LEU A 396 -14.34 -12.92 9.25
C LEU A 396 -14.14 -14.40 9.58
N ASP A 397 -15.21 -15.13 9.86
CA ASP A 397 -15.15 -16.52 10.32
C ASP A 397 -14.92 -17.51 9.17
N PHE A 398 -15.35 -17.15 7.94
CA PHE A 398 -15.14 -17.97 6.73
C PHE A 398 -14.03 -17.44 5.82
N SER A 399 -13.38 -16.32 6.17
CA SER A 399 -12.24 -15.77 5.42
C SER A 399 -10.89 -16.33 5.85
N TRP A 400 -9.81 -15.93 5.18
CA TRP A 400 -8.43 -16.31 5.45
C TRP A 400 -7.83 -15.66 6.71
N TYR A 401 -8.66 -15.14 7.62
CA TYR A 401 -8.22 -14.38 8.80
C TYR A 401 -8.07 -15.28 10.03
N PHE A 402 -7.12 -14.93 10.90
CA PHE A 402 -6.72 -15.74 12.05
C PHE A 402 -7.41 -15.35 13.35
N ARG A 403 -8.67 -14.90 13.28
CA ARG A 403 -9.43 -14.37 14.43
C ARG A 403 -9.34 -15.25 15.68
N GLN A 404 -9.59 -16.55 15.53
CA GLN A 404 -9.59 -17.50 16.66
C GLN A 404 -8.17 -17.77 17.18
N ARG A 405 -7.16 -17.78 16.30
CA ARG A 405 -5.75 -18.04 16.67
C ARG A 405 -5.16 -16.84 17.40
N ALA A 406 -5.37 -15.65 16.86
CA ALA A 406 -4.99 -14.40 17.47
C ALA A 406 -5.53 -14.31 18.91
N ALA A 407 -6.80 -14.68 19.12
CA ALA A 407 -7.42 -14.69 20.44
C ALA A 407 -6.80 -15.67 21.45
N ARG A 408 -6.13 -16.75 20.99
CA ARG A 408 -5.43 -17.69 21.87
C ARG A 408 -4.10 -17.13 22.35
N VAL A 409 -3.38 -16.41 21.50
CA VAL A 409 -2.00 -15.98 21.79
C VAL A 409 -1.88 -14.55 22.29
N ILE A 410 -2.89 -13.70 22.10
CA ILE A 410 -2.85 -12.32 22.58
C ILE A 410 -3.38 -12.19 24.01
N GLN A 411 -2.68 -11.43 24.83
CA GLN A 411 -3.07 -11.15 26.22
C GLN A 411 -3.68 -9.74 26.35
N GLY A 412 -4.76 -9.64 27.14
CA GLY A 412 -5.31 -8.34 27.56
C GLY A 412 -6.14 -7.57 26.52
N VAL A 413 -6.52 -8.16 25.38
CA VAL A 413 -7.36 -7.51 24.36
C VAL A 413 -8.75 -8.14 24.29
N PRO A 414 -9.84 -7.38 24.54
CA PRO A 414 -11.18 -7.91 24.33
C PRO A 414 -11.48 -8.07 22.83
N PRO A 415 -12.20 -9.12 22.41
CA PRO A 415 -12.53 -9.41 20.99
C PRO A 415 -13.30 -8.29 20.25
N SER A 416 -13.88 -7.33 20.97
CA SER A 416 -14.84 -6.34 20.45
C SER A 416 -14.21 -5.13 19.73
N ARG A 417 -12.89 -4.98 19.72
CA ARG A 417 -12.22 -3.78 19.17
C ARG A 417 -11.85 -3.84 17.68
N LEU A 418 -11.95 -5.01 17.04
CA LEU A 418 -11.73 -5.18 15.59
C LEU A 418 -12.96 -4.81 14.73
N CYS A 419 -14.00 -4.22 15.34
CA CYS A 419 -15.32 -4.02 14.75
C CYS A 419 -15.51 -2.68 14.01
N LEU A 420 -14.52 -1.77 14.00
CA LEU A 420 -14.68 -0.43 13.41
C LEU A 420 -15.09 -0.48 11.93
N GLN A 421 -14.63 -1.50 11.21
CA GLN A 421 -14.86 -1.68 9.78
C GLN A 421 -16.20 -2.39 9.46
N ARG A 422 -17.01 -2.71 10.47
CA ARG A 422 -18.34 -3.30 10.26
C ARG A 422 -19.29 -2.36 9.52
N ILE A 423 -19.02 -1.05 9.54
CA ILE A 423 -19.76 -0.04 8.78
C ILE A 423 -19.78 -0.34 7.27
N TYR A 424 -18.79 -1.06 6.74
CA TYR A 424 -18.80 -1.44 5.33
C TYR A 424 -19.82 -2.52 4.99
N PHE A 425 -20.34 -3.25 5.98
CA PHE A 425 -21.41 -4.22 5.81
C PHE A 425 -22.78 -3.64 6.19
N GLU A 426 -22.82 -2.35 6.56
CA GLU A 426 -24.08 -1.65 6.80
C GLU A 426 -24.55 -1.07 5.47
N GLU A 427 -25.80 -1.37 5.08
CA GLU A 427 -26.44 -0.87 3.85
C GLU A 427 -25.84 -1.39 2.51
N ARG A 428 -24.97 -2.41 2.58
CA ARG A 428 -24.35 -3.08 1.42
C ARG A 428 -24.80 -4.53 1.28
N SER A 429 -24.71 -5.10 0.08
CA SER A 429 -24.75 -6.56 -0.07
C SER A 429 -23.55 -7.23 0.63
N LEU A 430 -23.62 -8.54 0.91
CA LEU A 430 -22.48 -9.26 1.48
C LEU A 430 -21.23 -9.17 0.58
N LEU A 431 -21.38 -9.28 -0.75
CA LEU A 431 -20.27 -9.13 -1.68
C LEU A 431 -19.69 -7.71 -1.61
N SER A 432 -20.54 -6.70 -1.81
CA SER A 432 -20.06 -5.32 -1.84
C SER A 432 -19.50 -4.85 -0.49
N GLY A 433 -19.99 -5.39 0.64
CA GLY A 433 -19.39 -5.20 1.95
C GLY A 433 -17.99 -5.81 2.09
N MET A 434 -17.76 -7.01 1.55
CA MET A 434 -16.42 -7.62 1.50
C MET A 434 -15.46 -6.82 0.60
N LEU A 435 -15.90 -6.42 -0.59
CA LEU A 435 -15.09 -5.63 -1.52
C LEU A 435 -14.74 -4.26 -0.91
N ALA A 436 -15.70 -3.58 -0.28
CA ALA A 436 -15.46 -2.32 0.43
C ALA A 436 -14.48 -2.50 1.61
N TYR A 437 -14.61 -3.59 2.37
CA TYR A 437 -13.68 -3.91 3.46
C TYR A 437 -12.25 -4.11 2.94
N ASP A 438 -12.07 -4.87 1.86
CA ASP A 438 -10.75 -5.13 1.31
C ASP A 438 -10.16 -3.85 0.68
N LEU A 439 -10.96 -3.06 -0.06
CA LEU A 439 -10.53 -1.77 -0.60
C LEU A 439 -10.10 -0.75 0.48
N LYS A 440 -10.66 -0.83 1.69
CA LYS A 440 -10.35 0.09 2.79
C LYS A 440 -9.32 -0.44 3.79
N THR A 441 -9.01 -1.73 3.74
CA THR A 441 -8.10 -2.35 4.71
C THR A 441 -7.01 -3.18 4.02
N TRP A 442 -7.38 -4.27 3.35
CA TRP A 442 -6.44 -5.20 2.71
C TRP A 442 -5.62 -4.52 1.61
N LEU A 443 -6.26 -3.75 0.73
CA LEU A 443 -5.59 -3.04 -0.35
C LEU A 443 -4.56 -2.04 0.19
N PRO A 444 -4.92 -1.01 0.99
CA PRO A 444 -3.98 0.00 1.47
C PRO A 444 -2.91 -0.57 2.41
N GLU A 445 -3.31 -1.44 3.34
CA GLU A 445 -2.47 -1.79 4.50
C GLU A 445 -1.76 -3.14 4.34
N ASN A 446 -2.02 -3.87 3.26
CA ASN A 446 -1.25 -5.05 2.86
C ASN A 446 -0.67 -4.89 1.46
N LEU A 447 -1.50 -4.85 0.42
CA LEU A 447 -1.02 -4.93 -0.97
C LEU A 447 -0.22 -3.71 -1.39
N MET A 448 -0.74 -2.51 -1.12
CA MET A 448 -0.07 -1.26 -1.47
C MET A 448 1.14 -1.01 -0.57
N ALA A 449 1.03 -1.29 0.73
CA ALA A 449 2.17 -1.23 1.64
C ALA A 449 3.31 -2.15 1.17
N LYS A 450 3.01 -3.42 0.84
CA LYS A 450 3.98 -4.38 0.25
C LYS A 450 4.58 -3.84 -1.03
N ALA A 451 3.75 -3.45 -1.99
CA ALA A 451 4.23 -3.01 -3.29
C ALA A 451 5.12 -1.77 -3.14
N ASP A 452 4.70 -0.76 -2.38
CA ASP A 452 5.46 0.46 -2.15
C ASP A 452 6.80 0.18 -1.46
N LYS A 453 6.79 -0.54 -0.33
CA LYS A 453 8.00 -0.78 0.49
C LYS A 453 9.03 -1.66 -0.21
N ILE A 454 8.59 -2.74 -0.85
CA ILE A 454 9.49 -3.65 -1.57
C ILE A 454 10.07 -2.98 -2.82
N LEU A 455 9.25 -2.33 -3.63
CA LEU A 455 9.74 -1.63 -4.82
C LEU A 455 10.69 -0.50 -4.42
N MET A 456 10.36 0.29 -3.40
CA MET A 456 11.20 1.41 -2.97
C MET A 456 12.49 1.01 -2.28
N SER A 457 12.57 -0.19 -1.70
CA SER A 457 13.86 -0.74 -1.24
C SER A 457 14.88 -0.95 -2.38
N HIS A 458 14.41 -0.93 -3.64
CA HIS A 458 15.23 -0.98 -4.86
C HIS A 458 15.12 0.30 -5.69
N SER A 459 14.58 1.38 -5.12
CA SER A 459 14.34 2.65 -5.82
C SER A 459 13.49 2.48 -7.09
N LEU A 460 12.46 1.63 -7.01
CA LEU A 460 11.48 1.39 -8.06
C LEU A 460 10.12 2.01 -7.69
N GLU A 461 9.42 2.56 -8.68
CA GLU A 461 8.05 3.05 -8.52
C GLU A 461 7.03 2.08 -9.12
N GLY A 462 6.11 1.60 -8.29
CA GLY A 462 4.93 0.87 -8.75
C GLY A 462 3.77 1.81 -9.07
N ARG A 463 3.11 1.60 -10.20
CA ARG A 463 1.89 2.31 -10.60
C ARG A 463 0.77 1.32 -10.91
N PHE A 464 -0.45 1.66 -10.49
CA PHE A 464 -1.57 0.71 -10.42
C PHE A 464 -2.77 1.24 -11.21
N PRO A 465 -2.93 0.90 -12.52
CA PRO A 465 -3.99 1.43 -13.36
C PRO A 465 -5.42 1.19 -12.86
N PHE A 466 -5.66 0.09 -12.17
CA PHE A 466 -6.98 -0.17 -11.60
C PHE A 466 -7.34 0.82 -10.48
N LEU A 467 -6.35 1.39 -9.78
CA LEU A 467 -6.56 2.25 -8.61
C LEU A 467 -6.82 3.73 -8.94
N SER A 468 -7.44 4.03 -10.08
CA SER A 468 -7.97 5.39 -10.32
C SER A 468 -9.28 5.59 -9.53
N PRO A 469 -9.46 6.71 -8.81
CA PRO A 469 -10.71 7.04 -8.15
C PRO A 469 -11.93 6.93 -9.08
N LYS A 470 -11.79 7.35 -10.35
CA LYS A 470 -12.85 7.27 -11.37
C LYS A 470 -13.27 5.82 -11.67
N ILE A 471 -12.32 4.89 -11.71
CA ILE A 471 -12.61 3.46 -11.94
C ILE A 471 -13.33 2.89 -10.72
N ILE A 472 -12.88 3.21 -9.52
CA ILE A 472 -13.49 2.70 -8.28
C ILE A 472 -14.90 3.24 -8.13
N GLU A 473 -15.12 4.53 -8.35
CA GLU A 473 -16.45 5.14 -8.31
C GLU A 473 -17.42 4.49 -9.29
N PHE A 474 -16.95 4.20 -10.51
CA PHE A 474 -17.73 3.48 -11.51
C PHE A 474 -18.04 2.04 -11.09
N VAL A 475 -17.02 1.28 -10.66
CA VAL A 475 -17.17 -0.13 -10.28
C VAL A 475 -18.01 -0.30 -9.02
N SER A 476 -17.93 0.61 -8.06
CA SER A 476 -18.76 0.62 -6.85
C SER A 476 -20.25 0.71 -7.18
N GLY A 477 -20.63 1.41 -8.26
CA GLY A 477 -22.01 1.53 -8.72
C GLY A 477 -22.54 0.32 -9.51
N LEU A 478 -21.67 -0.61 -9.92
CA LEU A 478 -22.09 -1.78 -10.70
C LEU A 478 -22.85 -2.80 -9.85
N PRO A 479 -23.85 -3.49 -10.45
CA PRO A 479 -24.48 -4.66 -9.84
C PRO A 479 -23.49 -5.77 -9.47
N ASP A 480 -23.81 -6.54 -8.44
CA ASP A 480 -22.95 -7.64 -7.95
C ASP A 480 -22.72 -8.72 -9.01
N ASP A 481 -23.75 -9.04 -9.82
CA ASP A 481 -23.68 -10.04 -10.90
C ASP A 481 -22.82 -9.59 -12.09
N TYR A 482 -22.45 -8.31 -12.17
CA TYR A 482 -21.45 -7.82 -13.12
C TYR A 482 -20.03 -8.04 -12.60
N LYS A 483 -19.85 -8.29 -11.29
CA LYS A 483 -18.55 -8.48 -10.64
C LYS A 483 -18.27 -9.96 -10.48
N LEU A 484 -19.17 -10.70 -9.84
CA LEU A 484 -18.98 -12.09 -9.45
C LEU A 484 -20.28 -12.89 -9.53
N ASP A 485 -20.18 -14.12 -10.02
CA ASP A 485 -21.22 -15.14 -9.94
C ASP A 485 -20.68 -16.44 -9.30
N SER A 486 -21.50 -17.50 -9.31
CA SER A 486 -21.13 -18.80 -8.73
C SER A 486 -19.93 -19.46 -9.40
N ASN A 487 -19.69 -19.15 -10.69
CA ASN A 487 -18.66 -19.78 -11.52
C ASN A 487 -17.40 -18.91 -11.58
N ASP A 488 -17.55 -17.61 -11.80
CA ASP A 488 -16.47 -16.70 -12.17
C ASP A 488 -16.52 -15.36 -11.42
N GLY A 489 -15.34 -14.79 -11.22
CA GLY A 489 -15.17 -13.40 -10.76
C GLY A 489 -14.69 -12.53 -11.92
N LYS A 490 -14.68 -11.21 -11.71
CA LYS A 490 -14.28 -10.20 -12.69
C LYS A 490 -15.07 -10.26 -14.00
N ILE A 491 -16.38 -10.53 -13.92
CA ILE A 491 -17.23 -10.79 -15.09
C ILE A 491 -17.19 -9.62 -16.10
N VAL A 492 -17.43 -8.39 -15.65
CA VAL A 492 -17.39 -7.19 -16.50
C VAL A 492 -16.01 -6.96 -17.13
N LEU A 493 -14.93 -7.29 -16.43
CA LEU A 493 -13.56 -7.16 -16.96
C LEU A 493 -13.26 -8.23 -18.02
N ARG A 494 -13.67 -9.49 -17.80
CA ARG A 494 -13.56 -10.55 -18.83
C ARG A 494 -14.31 -10.14 -20.09
N ARG A 495 -15.51 -9.59 -19.92
CA ARG A 495 -16.36 -9.11 -21.02
C ARG A 495 -15.73 -7.93 -21.76
N ALA A 496 -15.10 -7.01 -21.02
CA ALA A 496 -14.39 -5.85 -21.59
C ALA A 496 -13.23 -6.25 -22.52
N PHE A 497 -12.54 -7.34 -22.21
CA PHE A 497 -11.34 -7.79 -22.92
C PHE A 497 -11.53 -9.08 -23.74
N GLU A 498 -12.77 -9.54 -23.93
CA GLU A 498 -13.08 -10.81 -24.60
C GLU A 498 -12.50 -10.88 -26.03
N ARG A 499 -12.38 -9.72 -26.70
CA ARG A 499 -11.88 -9.62 -28.08
C ARG A 499 -10.37 -9.39 -28.17
N ASP A 500 -9.74 -8.95 -27.09
CA ASP A 500 -8.33 -8.55 -27.10
C ASP A 500 -7.41 -9.66 -26.57
N LEU A 501 -7.91 -10.47 -25.63
CA LEU A 501 -7.13 -11.48 -24.93
C LEU A 501 -7.40 -12.90 -25.43
N PRO A 502 -6.41 -13.81 -25.36
CA PRO A 502 -6.61 -15.23 -25.65
C PRO A 502 -7.68 -15.84 -24.73
N LYS A 503 -8.43 -16.83 -25.25
CA LYS A 503 -9.47 -17.52 -24.47
C LYS A 503 -8.90 -18.18 -23.22
N GLU A 504 -7.68 -18.68 -23.31
CA GLU A 504 -6.95 -19.34 -22.23
C GLU A 504 -6.72 -18.38 -21.05
N VAL A 505 -6.52 -17.08 -21.30
CA VAL A 505 -6.40 -16.04 -20.26
C VAL A 505 -7.79 -15.72 -19.69
N LEU A 506 -8.80 -15.61 -20.56
CA LEU A 506 -10.17 -15.25 -20.19
C LEU A 506 -10.91 -16.33 -19.40
N THR A 507 -10.54 -17.59 -19.48
CA THR A 507 -11.17 -18.69 -18.72
C THR A 507 -10.29 -19.21 -17.58
N ARG A 508 -9.11 -18.60 -17.37
CA ARG A 508 -8.17 -19.06 -16.35
C ARG A 508 -8.73 -18.83 -14.94
N PRO A 509 -8.67 -19.84 -14.05
CA PRO A 509 -8.90 -19.62 -12.63
C PRO A 509 -7.87 -18.63 -12.06
N LYS A 510 -8.28 -17.78 -11.13
CA LYS A 510 -7.35 -16.89 -10.43
C LYS A 510 -6.30 -17.73 -9.70
N MET A 511 -5.03 -17.52 -10.06
CA MET A 511 -3.88 -17.91 -9.27
C MET A 511 -3.35 -16.64 -8.58
N GLY A 512 -3.22 -16.69 -7.26
CA GLY A 512 -2.53 -15.63 -6.52
C GLY A 512 -1.04 -15.71 -6.78
N PHE A 513 -0.29 -14.72 -6.32
CA PHE A 513 1.16 -14.82 -6.28
C PHE A 513 1.56 -15.79 -5.16
N SER A 514 1.48 -17.09 -5.46
CA SER A 514 1.57 -18.16 -4.46
C SER A 514 3.02 -18.46 -4.10
N VAL A 515 3.26 -18.66 -2.81
CA VAL A 515 4.57 -18.97 -2.22
C VAL A 515 4.45 -20.28 -1.44
N PRO A 516 5.42 -21.21 -1.54
CA PRO A 516 5.40 -22.47 -0.81
C PRO A 516 5.75 -22.25 0.68
N VAL A 517 4.84 -21.64 1.43
CA VAL A 517 5.08 -21.30 2.85
C VAL A 517 5.36 -22.53 3.71
N GLY A 518 4.82 -23.70 3.34
CA GLY A 518 5.14 -24.96 4.00
C GLY A 518 6.63 -25.28 3.94
N ASP A 519 7.20 -25.26 2.75
CA ASP A 519 8.63 -25.53 2.52
C ASP A 519 9.50 -24.47 3.21
N LEU A 520 9.08 -23.20 3.18
CA LEU A 520 9.78 -22.12 3.89
C LEU A 520 9.81 -22.33 5.40
N VAL A 521 8.68 -22.69 6.00
CA VAL A 521 8.61 -22.94 7.45
C VAL A 521 9.45 -24.15 7.85
N LEU A 522 9.54 -25.16 6.99
CA LEU A 522 10.43 -26.31 7.20
C LEU A 522 11.90 -25.92 7.09
N GLU A 523 12.28 -25.20 6.03
CA GLU A 523 13.65 -24.73 5.79
C GLU A 523 14.16 -23.84 6.93
N MET A 524 13.27 -23.03 7.50
CA MET A 524 13.61 -22.05 8.54
C MET A 524 13.37 -22.56 9.96
N ARG A 525 13.11 -23.86 10.17
CA ARG A 525 12.68 -24.45 11.45
C ARG A 525 13.55 -24.07 12.65
N ASP A 526 14.87 -24.20 12.54
CA ASP A 526 15.76 -23.94 13.68
C ASP A 526 15.78 -22.46 14.03
N ARG A 527 15.90 -21.59 13.02
CA ARG A 527 15.81 -20.13 13.16
C ARG A 527 14.47 -19.68 13.77
N LEU A 528 13.40 -20.35 13.41
CA LEU A 528 12.05 -20.14 13.93
C LEU A 528 11.98 -20.36 15.46
N TYR A 529 12.60 -21.44 15.96
CA TYR A 529 12.69 -21.69 17.41
C TYR A 529 13.63 -20.70 18.11
N ASP A 530 14.75 -20.34 17.49
CA ASP A 530 15.69 -19.35 18.06
C ASP A 530 15.03 -17.98 18.25
N LEU A 531 14.27 -17.49 17.25
CA LEU A 531 13.54 -16.22 17.35
C LEU A 531 12.42 -16.26 18.39
N LEU A 532 11.78 -17.43 18.57
CA LEU A 532 10.79 -17.58 19.62
C LEU A 532 11.44 -17.43 21.01
N ASP A 533 12.62 -18.00 21.19
CA ASP A 533 13.33 -17.95 22.46
C ASP A 533 13.94 -16.56 22.72
N SER A 534 14.44 -15.85 21.70
CA SER A 534 14.85 -14.43 21.82
C SER A 534 13.65 -13.51 22.10
N GLY A 535 12.54 -13.74 21.40
CA GLY A 535 11.31 -12.95 21.47
C GLY A 535 10.63 -12.93 22.85
N ARG A 536 10.95 -13.88 23.73
CA ARG A 536 10.46 -13.92 25.13
C ARG A 536 10.84 -12.68 25.94
N ASN A 537 11.93 -12.01 25.57
CA ASN A 537 12.36 -10.76 26.21
C ASN A 537 12.09 -9.53 25.33
N GLY A 538 11.30 -9.71 24.28
CA GLY A 538 10.97 -8.70 23.30
C GLY A 538 10.03 -7.60 23.79
N VAL A 539 9.94 -6.53 23.02
CA VAL A 539 9.02 -5.39 23.24
C VAL A 539 7.55 -5.85 23.32
N PHE A 540 7.17 -6.89 22.58
CA PHE A 540 5.80 -7.44 22.59
C PHE A 540 5.57 -8.59 23.56
N SER A 541 6.59 -9.04 24.30
CA SER A 541 6.53 -10.22 25.18
C SER A 541 5.35 -10.19 26.18
N ASN A 542 5.08 -9.04 26.79
CA ASN A 542 3.99 -8.88 27.77
C ASN A 542 2.58 -8.92 27.16
N LEU A 543 2.46 -8.90 25.83
CA LEU A 543 1.20 -8.97 25.11
C LEU A 543 0.98 -10.34 24.44
N LEU A 544 1.98 -11.22 24.47
CA LEU A 544 1.98 -12.52 23.79
C LEU A 544 2.09 -13.66 24.79
N ASP A 545 1.23 -14.67 24.64
CA ASP A 545 1.38 -15.95 25.30
C ASP A 545 2.44 -16.80 24.58
N CYS A 546 3.69 -16.65 25.02
CA CYS A 546 4.83 -17.36 24.44
C CYS A 546 4.74 -18.89 24.61
N ASN A 547 3.98 -19.39 25.58
CA ASN A 547 3.78 -20.84 25.74
C ASN A 547 2.78 -21.37 24.71
N ALA A 548 1.66 -20.66 24.52
CA ALA A 548 0.69 -21.01 23.49
C ALA A 548 1.30 -20.95 22.08
N ILE A 549 2.17 -19.96 21.81
CA ILE A 549 2.93 -19.88 20.57
C ILE A 549 3.85 -21.09 20.40
N ARG A 550 4.58 -21.48 21.46
CA ARG A 550 5.46 -22.66 21.40
C ARG A 550 4.69 -23.95 21.11
N GLU A 551 3.51 -24.10 21.72
CA GLU A 551 2.61 -25.23 21.44
C GLU A 551 2.19 -25.27 19.97
N ASP A 552 1.90 -24.12 19.34
CA ASP A 552 1.58 -24.05 17.91
C ASP A 552 2.74 -24.53 17.02
N PHE A 553 3.98 -24.17 17.37
CA PHE A 553 5.17 -24.63 16.65
C PHE A 553 5.35 -26.15 16.81
N ASP A 554 5.26 -26.65 18.04
CA ASP A 554 5.43 -28.07 18.33
C ASP A 554 4.33 -28.93 17.67
N ASP A 555 3.09 -28.45 17.65
CA ASP A 555 1.97 -29.11 16.96
C ASP A 555 2.18 -29.16 15.44
N HIS A 556 2.68 -28.09 14.83
CA HIS A 556 3.00 -28.06 13.41
C HIS A 556 4.11 -29.06 13.05
N PHE A 557 5.28 -28.95 13.70
CA PHE A 557 6.45 -29.75 13.34
C PHE A 557 6.36 -31.22 13.77
N SER A 558 5.40 -31.57 14.64
CA SER A 558 5.05 -32.96 14.96
C SER A 558 3.97 -33.56 14.06
N GLY A 559 3.41 -32.77 13.13
CA GLY A 559 2.31 -33.20 12.25
C GLY A 559 0.95 -33.31 12.94
N ARG A 560 0.81 -32.81 14.18
CA ARG A 560 -0.49 -32.79 14.88
C ARG A 560 -1.44 -31.76 14.28
N ASN A 561 -0.91 -30.63 13.80
CA ASN A 561 -1.72 -29.53 13.28
C ASN A 561 -0.91 -28.61 12.33
N GLU A 562 -0.92 -28.90 11.03
CA GLU A 562 -0.15 -28.14 10.04
C GLU A 562 -0.77 -26.78 9.72
N GLN A 563 0.01 -25.72 9.90
CA GLN A 563 -0.42 -24.32 9.78
C GLN A 563 0.70 -23.36 9.36
N PRO A 564 1.29 -23.54 8.17
CA PRO A 564 2.50 -22.82 7.78
C PRO A 564 2.31 -21.30 7.77
N LEU A 565 1.17 -20.80 7.28
CA LEU A 565 0.91 -19.35 7.23
C LEU A 565 0.74 -18.70 8.61
N TRP A 566 0.25 -19.44 9.61
CA TRP A 566 0.16 -18.95 10.99
C TRP A 566 1.54 -18.81 11.61
N LEU A 567 2.38 -19.84 11.48
CA LEU A 567 3.76 -19.79 11.97
C LEU A 567 4.56 -18.69 11.27
N TRP A 568 4.39 -18.53 9.97
CA TRP A 568 4.96 -17.43 9.20
C TRP A 568 4.57 -16.05 9.75
N THR A 569 3.32 -15.88 10.15
CA THR A 569 2.84 -14.62 10.74
C THR A 569 3.54 -14.31 12.06
N LEU A 570 3.70 -15.31 12.93
CA LEU A 570 4.43 -15.14 14.18
C LEU A 570 5.92 -14.87 13.92
N PHE A 571 6.48 -15.51 12.92
CA PHE A 571 7.90 -15.36 12.57
C PHE A 571 8.26 -13.97 12.09
N VAL A 572 7.46 -13.40 11.17
CA VAL A 572 7.70 -12.07 10.61
C VAL A 572 7.71 -10.99 11.70
N ILE A 573 6.79 -11.03 12.67
CA ILE A 573 6.77 -10.04 13.75
C ILE A 573 7.93 -10.19 14.74
N LEU A 574 8.33 -11.42 15.05
CA LEU A 574 9.47 -11.68 15.93
C LEU A 574 10.78 -11.19 15.27
N GLN A 575 10.99 -11.51 13.99
CA GLN A 575 12.14 -11.02 13.24
C GLN A 575 12.14 -9.50 13.10
N TRP A 576 10.97 -8.90 12.79
CA TRP A 576 10.86 -7.46 12.64
C TRP A 576 11.18 -6.73 13.95
N GLN A 577 10.74 -7.27 15.09
CA GLN A 577 11.07 -6.71 16.40
C GLN A 577 12.59 -6.69 16.63
N ASP A 578 13.28 -7.78 16.33
CA ASP A 578 14.75 -7.86 16.49
C ASP A 578 15.45 -6.83 15.60
N ILE A 579 14.99 -6.62 14.36
CA ILE A 579 15.51 -5.59 13.45
C ILE A 579 15.23 -4.17 13.98
N ALA A 580 13.98 -3.89 14.36
CA ALA A 580 13.53 -2.57 14.77
C ALA A 580 14.30 -2.06 16.00
N PHE A 581 14.58 -2.96 16.95
CA PHE A 581 15.21 -2.67 18.23
C PHE A 581 16.66 -3.15 18.36
N ALA A 582 17.28 -3.60 17.26
CA ALA A 582 18.73 -3.78 17.20
C ALA A 582 19.44 -2.42 17.42
N ASN A 583 20.51 -2.47 18.23
CA ASN A 583 21.35 -1.32 18.58
C ASN A 583 22.16 -0.80 17.38
#